data_AF-A0A9D1Y8Y2-F1
#
_entry.id   AF-A0A9D1Y8Y2-F1
#
_cell.length_a   1.000
_cell.length_b   1.000
_cell.length_c   1.000
_cell.angle_alpha   90.00
_cell.angle_beta   90.00
_cell.angle_gamma   90.00
#
_symmetry.space_group_name_H-M   'P 1'
#
loop_
_entity.id
_entity.type
_entity.pdbx_description
1 polymer ?
#
loop_
_entity_poly.entity_id
_entity_poly.type
_entity_poly.pdbx_seq_one_letter_code
_entity_poly.pdbx_strand_id
1 'polypeptide(L)'
;MFDCKLRIKAPLDEVKARLADIESLEYTRQGDWTLVEAPSGTQLFGWEVDAWMELAGSRELCYAYYDEEQNAEFVHIRDGVCLRVYQEYGGEVDTDEGSDSECAISDGADVADYLDERM
;
A
#
# COMPACT_ATOMS: atom_id res chain seq x y z
N MET A 1 3.16 -16.61 -6.02
CA MET A 1 3.44 -15.94 -4.76
C MET A 1 3.01 -14.52 -4.96
N PHE A 2 2.22 -14.00 -4.04
CA PHE A 2 1.87 -12.60 -3.98
C PHE A 2 2.31 -12.10 -2.62
N ASP A 3 2.58 -10.81 -2.53
CA ASP A 3 2.73 -10.12 -1.26
C ASP A 3 1.93 -8.83 -1.31
N CYS A 4 1.17 -8.56 -0.24
CA CYS A 4 0.18 -7.50 -0.18
C CYS A 4 0.14 -6.92 1.22
N LYS A 5 0.76 -5.75 1.37
CA LYS A 5 0.99 -5.12 2.66
C LYS A 5 0.55 -3.67 2.65
N LEU A 6 -0.01 -3.26 3.77
CA LEU A 6 -0.39 -1.90 4.08
C LEU A 6 0.25 -1.51 5.42
N ARG A 7 1.00 -0.43 5.45
CA ARG A 7 1.47 0.21 6.69
C ARG A 7 0.80 1.56 6.84
N ILE A 8 0.19 1.78 7.99
CA ILE A 8 -0.45 3.07 8.32
C ILE A 8 -0.02 3.54 9.70
N LYS A 9 0.30 4.83 9.82
CA LYS A 9 0.77 5.46 11.07
C LYS A 9 -0.40 5.77 12.00
N ALA A 10 -1.02 4.71 12.51
CA ALA A 10 -2.19 4.76 13.37
C ALA A 10 -2.19 3.63 14.42
N PRO A 11 -2.88 3.81 15.56
CA PRO A 11 -3.09 2.74 16.53
C PRO A 11 -3.90 1.58 15.94
N LEU A 12 -3.54 0.35 16.35
CA LEU A 12 -4.16 -0.90 15.88
C LEU A 12 -5.70 -0.88 15.88
N ASP A 13 -6.31 -0.43 16.98
CA ASP A 13 -7.77 -0.43 17.12
C ASP A 13 -8.45 0.52 16.13
N GLU A 14 -7.80 1.65 15.80
CA GLU A 14 -8.32 2.58 14.79
C GLU A 14 -8.24 1.96 13.40
N VAL A 15 -7.12 1.31 13.08
CA VAL A 15 -6.91 0.67 11.77
C VAL A 15 -7.91 -0.47 11.56
N LYS A 16 -8.11 -1.32 12.57
CA LYS A 16 -9.13 -2.37 12.54
C LYS A 16 -10.54 -1.81 12.35
N ALA A 17 -10.85 -0.68 12.97
CA ALA A 17 -12.16 -0.03 12.79
C ALA A 17 -12.33 0.51 11.36
N ARG A 18 -11.28 1.07 10.76
CA ARG A 18 -11.29 1.56 9.37
C ARG A 18 -11.39 0.44 8.33
N LEU A 19 -10.84 -0.74 8.62
CA LEU A 19 -10.83 -1.90 7.73
C LEU A 19 -11.80 -2.99 8.16
N ALA A 20 -12.81 -2.65 8.98
CA ALA A 20 -13.69 -3.62 9.62
C ALA A 20 -14.52 -4.45 8.63
N ASP A 21 -14.81 -3.89 7.45
CA ASP A 21 -15.60 -4.55 6.41
C ASP A 21 -14.75 -5.46 5.49
N ILE A 22 -13.44 -5.51 5.70
CA ILE A 22 -12.52 -6.35 4.93
C ILE A 22 -12.16 -7.60 5.73
N GLU A 23 -12.54 -8.76 5.21
CA GLU A 23 -12.31 -10.03 5.87
C GLU A 23 -10.89 -10.55 5.69
N SER A 24 -10.47 -11.38 6.65
CA SER A 24 -9.22 -12.14 6.58
C SER A 24 -7.94 -11.30 6.48
N LEU A 25 -7.94 -10.10 7.05
CA LEU A 25 -6.72 -9.29 7.23
C LEU A 25 -5.97 -9.67 8.51
N GLU A 26 -4.65 -9.70 8.44
CA GLU A 26 -3.77 -9.88 9.60
C GLU A 26 -3.17 -8.53 10.00
N TYR A 27 -3.02 -8.30 11.31
CA TYR A 27 -2.63 -6.99 11.82
C TYR A 27 -1.51 -7.12 12.85
N THR A 28 -0.44 -6.36 12.66
CA THR A 28 0.73 -6.34 13.54
C THR A 28 1.05 -4.91 13.95
N ARG A 29 1.20 -4.66 15.26
CA ARG A 29 1.64 -3.36 15.76
C ARG A 29 3.16 -3.21 15.63
N GLN A 30 3.61 -2.13 15.02
CA GLN A 30 5.01 -1.76 14.83
C GLN A 30 5.27 -0.33 15.38
N GLY A 31 5.30 -0.19 16.71
CA GLY A 31 5.47 1.13 17.35
C GLY A 31 4.25 2.03 17.16
N ASP A 32 4.44 3.14 16.44
CA ASP A 32 3.40 4.10 16.03
C ASP A 32 2.70 3.68 14.72
N TRP A 33 3.18 2.60 14.10
CA TRP A 33 2.62 2.03 12.88
C TRP A 33 1.79 0.79 13.19
N THR A 34 0.82 0.54 12.32
CA THR A 34 0.16 -0.76 12.18
C THR A 34 0.46 -1.28 10.79
N LEU A 35 1.04 -2.47 10.74
CA LEU A 35 1.17 -3.28 9.53
C LEU A 35 -0.10 -4.12 9.38
N VAL A 36 -0.61 -4.18 8.16
CA VAL A 36 -1.75 -4.98 7.74
C VAL A 36 -1.29 -5.83 6.58
N GLU A 37 -1.46 -7.14 6.71
CA GLU A 37 -1.13 -8.12 5.68
C GLU A 37 -2.44 -8.70 5.14
N ALA A 38 -2.52 -8.84 3.82
CA ALA A 38 -3.68 -9.41 3.11
C ALA A 38 -3.29 -10.79 2.57
N PRO A 39 -3.51 -11.88 3.32
CA PRO A 39 -2.96 -13.21 3.00
C PRO A 39 -3.60 -13.86 1.78
N SER A 40 -4.70 -13.34 1.22
CA SER A 40 -5.22 -13.79 -0.08
C SER A 40 -4.74 -12.92 -1.23
N GLY A 41 -4.00 -11.84 -0.95
CA GLY A 41 -3.38 -10.93 -1.93
C GLY A 41 -4.34 -9.90 -2.50
N THR A 42 -5.61 -10.25 -2.61
CA THR A 42 -6.59 -9.48 -3.40
C THR A 42 -7.48 -8.56 -2.58
N GLN A 43 -7.46 -8.63 -1.25
CA GLN A 43 -8.41 -7.88 -0.41
C GLN A 43 -8.22 -6.36 -0.47
N LEU A 44 -6.99 -5.92 -0.77
CA LEU A 44 -6.60 -4.51 -0.86
C LEU A 44 -6.19 -4.11 -2.30
N PHE A 45 -6.22 -5.05 -3.24
CA PHE A 45 -5.78 -4.86 -4.61
C PHE A 45 -6.80 -4.08 -5.45
N GLY A 46 -6.32 -3.22 -6.36
CA GLY A 46 -7.16 -2.52 -7.34
C GLY A 46 -8.01 -1.39 -6.74
N TRP A 47 -7.62 -0.86 -5.60
CA TRP A 47 -8.30 0.28 -4.99
C TRP A 47 -7.91 1.59 -5.68
N GLU A 48 -8.91 2.43 -5.95
CA GLU A 48 -8.69 3.78 -6.48
C GLU A 48 -7.91 4.66 -5.49
N VAL A 49 -7.12 5.61 -6.01
CA VAL A 49 -6.30 6.53 -5.20
C VAL A 49 -7.15 7.31 -4.19
N ASP A 50 -8.37 7.71 -4.57
CA ASP A 50 -9.29 8.41 -3.67
C ASP A 50 -9.68 7.56 -2.44
N ALA A 51 -9.82 6.24 -2.59
CA ALA A 51 -10.11 5.34 -1.48
C ALA A 51 -8.91 5.21 -0.53
N TRP A 52 -7.69 5.17 -1.08
CA TRP A 52 -6.47 5.21 -0.29
C TRP A 52 -6.32 6.52 0.49
N MET A 53 -6.65 7.65 -0.14
CA MET A 53 -6.64 8.97 0.49
C MET A 53 -7.65 9.07 1.63
N GLU A 54 -8.86 8.53 1.45
CA GLU A 54 -9.87 8.46 2.50
C GLU A 54 -9.41 7.58 3.67
N LEU A 55 -8.84 6.40 3.38
CA LEU A 55 -8.31 5.48 4.39
C LEU A 55 -7.16 6.10 5.18
N ALA A 56 -6.25 6.83 4.52
CA ALA A 56 -5.15 7.53 5.18
C ALA A 56 -5.66 8.70 6.03
N GLY A 57 -6.62 9.47 5.50
CA GLY A 57 -6.99 10.77 6.06
C GLY A 57 -5.77 11.70 6.10
N SER A 58 -5.44 12.25 7.27
CA SER A 58 -4.24 13.07 7.46
C SER A 58 -3.00 12.27 7.88
N ARG A 59 -3.04 10.94 7.84
CA ARG A 59 -1.96 10.07 8.32
C ARG A 59 -1.04 9.68 7.18
N GLU A 60 0.12 9.18 7.58
CA GLU A 60 1.01 8.52 6.64
C GLU A 60 0.56 7.08 6.40
N LEU A 61 0.49 6.70 5.12
CA LEU A 61 0.08 5.40 4.63
C LEU A 61 1.00 4.98 3.48
N CYS A 62 1.51 3.75 3.55
CA CYS A 62 2.20 3.10 2.44
C CYS A 62 1.48 1.79 2.15
N TYR A 63 1.14 1.57 0.89
CA TYR A 63 0.58 0.32 0.39
C TYR A 63 1.47 -0.20 -0.73
N ALA A 64 1.68 -1.51 -0.75
CA ALA A 64 2.40 -2.18 -1.82
C ALA A 64 1.80 -3.56 -2.09
N TYR A 65 1.79 -3.94 -3.36
CA TYR A 65 1.33 -5.22 -3.85
C TYR A 65 2.21 -5.69 -5.02
N TYR A 66 2.51 -6.97 -5.05
CA TYR A 66 3.19 -7.62 -6.16
C TYR A 66 2.71 -9.07 -6.32
N ASP A 67 2.59 -9.56 -7.55
CA ASP A 67 2.27 -10.96 -7.86
C ASP A 67 3.17 -11.61 -8.94
N GLU A 68 2.97 -12.91 -9.14
CA GLU A 68 3.69 -13.71 -10.15
C GLU A 68 3.32 -13.39 -11.60
N GLU A 69 2.22 -12.69 -11.83
CA GLU A 69 1.77 -12.28 -13.17
C GLU A 69 2.35 -10.91 -13.58
N GLN A 70 3.28 -10.37 -12.77
CA GLN A 70 3.90 -9.06 -12.93
C GLN A 70 2.89 -7.91 -12.78
N ASN A 71 1.84 -8.12 -11.98
CA ASN A 71 1.03 -7.01 -11.50
C ASN A 71 1.71 -6.40 -10.28
N ALA A 72 1.75 -5.08 -10.23
CA ALA A 72 2.37 -4.36 -9.12
C ALA A 72 1.58 -3.08 -8.80
N GLU A 73 1.37 -2.80 -7.52
CA GLU A 73 0.79 -1.54 -7.06
C GLU A 73 1.63 -0.95 -5.94
N PHE A 74 1.77 0.37 -5.93
CA PHE A 74 2.37 1.11 -4.85
C PHE A 74 1.66 2.44 -4.65
N VAL A 75 1.36 2.76 -3.40
CA VAL A 75 0.76 4.04 -3.01
C VAL A 75 1.47 4.55 -1.76
N HIS A 76 1.92 5.81 -1.79
CA HIS A 76 2.42 6.51 -0.60
C HIS A 76 1.68 7.81 -0.41
N ILE A 77 1.04 7.95 0.75
CA ILE A 77 0.31 9.15 1.18
C ILE A 77 0.95 9.68 2.46
N ARG A 78 1.12 10.99 2.57
CA ARG A 78 1.62 11.68 3.77
C ARG A 78 0.92 13.01 3.92
N ASP A 79 0.48 13.31 5.15
CA ASP A 79 -0.18 14.58 5.49
C ASP A 79 -1.36 14.95 4.57
N GLY A 80 -2.11 13.94 4.11
CA GLY A 80 -3.26 14.11 3.21
C GLY A 80 -2.90 14.44 1.76
N VAL A 81 -1.66 14.19 1.34
CA VAL A 81 -1.18 14.35 -0.03
C VAL A 81 -0.71 12.98 -0.54
N CYS A 82 -1.17 12.60 -1.73
CA CYS A 82 -0.63 11.45 -2.43
C CYS A 82 0.74 11.84 -3.02
N LEU A 83 1.80 11.17 -2.57
CA LEU A 83 3.18 11.45 -2.99
C LEU A 83 3.60 10.59 -4.17
N ARG A 84 3.05 9.39 -4.29
CA ARG A 84 3.39 8.46 -5.38
C ARG A 84 2.26 7.46 -5.56
N VAL A 85 1.92 7.22 -6.83
CA VAL A 85 1.13 6.07 -7.28
C VAL A 85 1.87 5.38 -8.40
N TYR A 86 1.99 4.07 -8.30
CA TYR A 86 2.45 3.19 -9.36
C TYR A 86 1.47 2.04 -9.47
N GLN A 87 0.96 1.79 -10.66
CA GLN A 87 0.06 0.67 -10.96
C GLN A 87 0.53 0.06 -12.27
N GLU A 88 0.82 -1.24 -12.26
CA GLU A 88 1.19 -2.00 -13.44
C GLU A 88 0.30 -3.24 -13.53
N TYR A 89 -0.40 -3.38 -14.66
CA TYR A 89 -1.25 -4.52 -14.92
C TYR A 89 -1.02 -5.06 -16.33
N GLY A 90 -0.59 -6.32 -16.44
CA GLY A 90 -0.35 -6.94 -17.75
C GLY A 90 0.64 -6.17 -18.65
N GLY A 91 1.56 -5.40 -18.06
CA GLY A 91 2.54 -4.54 -18.74
C GLY A 91 2.03 -3.15 -19.13
N GLU A 92 0.80 -2.79 -18.79
CA GLU A 92 0.31 -1.41 -18.86
C GLU A 92 0.61 -0.70 -17.54
N VAL A 93 1.37 0.39 -17.61
CA VAL A 93 1.77 1.19 -16.44
C VAL A 93 0.94 2.46 -16.40
N ASP A 94 0.25 2.68 -15.28
CA ASP A 94 -0.35 3.95 -14.89
C ASP A 94 0.35 4.47 -13.62
N THR A 95 0.77 5.72 -13.65
CA THR A 95 1.64 6.23 -12.61
C THR A 95 1.56 7.73 -12.46
N ASP A 96 1.55 8.21 -11.22
CA ASP A 96 1.68 9.63 -10.88
C ASP A 96 3.00 9.85 -10.15
N GLU A 97 3.96 10.42 -10.87
CA GLU A 97 5.30 10.74 -10.39
C GLU A 97 5.25 12.01 -9.54
N GLY A 98 5.04 11.86 -8.23
CA GLY A 98 5.38 12.92 -7.31
C GLY A 98 6.90 13.14 -7.22
N SER A 99 7.30 14.31 -6.74
CA SER A 99 8.71 14.71 -6.70
C SER A 99 9.51 14.15 -5.51
N ASP A 100 8.93 13.24 -4.72
CA ASP A 100 9.58 12.71 -3.52
C ASP A 100 10.53 11.56 -3.86
N SER A 101 11.83 11.81 -3.71
CA SER A 101 12.88 10.81 -3.94
C SER A 101 12.84 9.63 -2.96
N GLU A 102 12.16 9.75 -1.82
CA GLU A 102 11.96 8.64 -0.88
C GLU A 102 10.98 7.59 -1.42
N CYS A 103 10.22 7.93 -2.46
CA CYS A 103 9.17 7.12 -3.07
C CYS A 103 9.49 6.74 -4.52
N ALA A 104 10.77 6.66 -4.89
CA ALA A 104 11.22 6.38 -6.25
C ALA A 104 10.94 4.91 -6.63
N ILE A 105 9.70 4.63 -7.00
CA ILE A 105 9.26 3.39 -7.64
C ILE A 105 9.24 3.63 -9.15
N SER A 106 9.99 2.84 -9.91
CA SER A 106 10.13 2.97 -11.36
C SER A 106 9.52 1.79 -12.10
N ASP A 107 9.51 0.62 -11.47
CA ASP A 107 8.96 -0.62 -12.02
C ASP A 107 8.43 -1.56 -10.91
N GLY A 108 7.85 -2.69 -11.31
CA GLY A 108 7.39 -3.71 -10.36
C GLY A 108 8.49 -4.36 -9.51
N ALA A 109 9.76 -4.33 -9.94
CA ALA A 109 10.86 -4.85 -9.13
C ALA A 109 11.16 -3.91 -7.95
N ASP A 110 11.10 -2.59 -8.16
CA ASP A 110 11.20 -1.60 -7.08
C ASP A 110 10.07 -1.80 -6.04
N VAL A 111 8.87 -2.19 -6.48
CA VAL A 111 7.74 -2.51 -5.57
C VAL A 111 8.03 -3.76 -4.73
N ALA A 112 8.55 -4.82 -5.35
CA ALA A 112 8.92 -6.05 -4.66
C ALA A 112 10.03 -5.80 -3.63
N ASP A 113 11.07 -5.05 -4.00
CA ASP A 113 12.15 -4.65 -3.09
C ASP A 113 11.61 -3.81 -1.91
N TYR A 114 10.64 -2.92 -2.17
CA TYR A 114 9.99 -2.16 -1.09
C TYR A 114 9.24 -3.07 -0.11
N LEU A 115 8.50 -4.07 -0.60
CA LEU A 115 7.77 -5.03 0.23
C LEU A 115 8.70 -5.84 1.14
N ASP A 116 9.86 -6.24 0.63
CA ASP A 116 10.83 -7.06 1.38
C ASP A 116 11.67 -6.24 2.37
N GLU A 117 12.10 -5.04 1.97
CA GLU A 117 13.04 -4.25 2.77
C GLU A 117 12.36 -3.25 3.71
N ARG A 118 11.16 -2.77 3.35
CA ARG A 118 10.52 -1.62 4.00
C ARG A 118 9.19 -1.94 4.68
N MET A 119 8.57 -3.10 4.47
CA MET A 119 7.27 -3.44 5.10
C MET A 119 7.31 -4.67 6.00
#